data_AF-W4RSR7-F1
#
_entry.id   AF-W4RSR7-F1
#
_cell.length_a   1.000
_cell.length_b   1.000
_cell.length_c   1.000
_cell.angle_alpha   90.00
_cell.angle_beta   90.00
_cell.angle_gamma   90.00
#
_symmetry.space_group_name_H-M   'P 1'
#
loop_
_entity.id
_entity.type
_entity.pdbx_description
1 polymer ?
#
loop_
_entity_poly.entity_id
_entity_poly.type
_entity_poly.pdbx_seq_one_letter_code
_entity_poly.pdbx_strand_id
1 'polypeptide(L)'
;MGLTIQFESRTVELAAIYEKEHDLTVIEYYDQPPSFPIKYLVNEKKQGHLYTPDFFVISENWIGWEEWKTEEELLKLSEKNSNRYCLNDKGQWISPPAEEYAKNRGLSFRIRLSKEINWTYQRNIRFLEDYLLCMEPHVSEESKFALTNLVKFFPGITINEILNRNEKYVADDLYTLIAVDELYIDLYDKPIPDYDLVKVYIDEQTAQAYKNILKCGVSEKTVPNLIKLEVGRDIQWDGRAWAILNIGENKISLLNDESKVIDIPEKTFKEFVVDGKIKGLDDKEDGINKKALDLLKNADKEELAKANYKYGVICQIFNGVPMNSIPISDRTLRYWVKKFKEAEKLYGYGFIGLITNNHKRGNRTQRINDKTIELMKEYIEKEYKTITQKTITTVHKMFVDACDQKGYPSTSLKTFCKYVNKQTEYEKAKNRQGRKAAYNHEPFHWYLEHTTPRHGDRPFEIAHLDHTKLDIELVCSTTGKLLGHPWATFMVDAYSRRILSATLHTMNQAIGPI
;
A
#
# COMPACT_ATOMS: atom_id res chain seq x y z
N MET A 1 -9.96 -23.60 20.99
CA MET A 1 -10.98 -24.34 21.77
C MET A 1 -11.53 -25.61 21.12
N GLY A 2 -11.59 -25.76 19.79
CA GLY A 2 -12.14 -26.98 19.17
C GLY A 2 -13.68 -27.09 19.20
N LEU A 3 -14.38 -25.95 19.35
CA LEU A 3 -15.83 -25.81 19.25
C LEU A 3 -16.18 -24.82 18.14
N THR A 4 -17.39 -24.93 17.59
CA THR A 4 -17.89 -23.96 16.60
C THR A 4 -18.40 -22.70 17.30
N ILE A 5 -17.75 -21.56 17.05
CA ILE A 5 -18.10 -20.23 17.55
C ILE A 5 -18.97 -19.50 16.51
N GLN A 6 -19.99 -18.76 16.94
CA GLN A 6 -20.86 -17.94 16.08
C GLN A 6 -20.44 -16.46 16.10
N PHE A 7 -20.86 -15.71 15.07
CA PHE A 7 -20.69 -14.26 14.98
C PHE A 7 -21.76 -13.65 14.06
N GLU A 8 -22.20 -12.43 14.36
CA GLU A 8 -23.07 -11.64 13.49
C GLU A 8 -22.26 -10.74 12.54
N SER A 9 -21.14 -10.16 13.02
CA SER A 9 -20.29 -9.22 12.28
C SER A 9 -18.97 -9.80 11.80
N ARG A 10 -18.81 -9.88 10.46
CA ARG A 10 -17.54 -10.25 9.80
C ARG A 10 -16.39 -9.25 10.00
N THR A 11 -16.70 -7.98 10.32
CA THR A 11 -15.68 -6.92 10.43
C THR A 11 -15.33 -6.55 11.85
N VAL A 12 -15.96 -7.20 12.84
CA VAL A 12 -15.80 -6.89 14.26
C VAL A 12 -15.67 -8.18 15.07
N GLU A 13 -16.75 -8.97 15.19
CA GLU A 13 -16.76 -10.19 15.99
C GLU A 13 -15.85 -11.29 15.40
N LEU A 14 -15.91 -11.55 14.10
CA LEU A 14 -15.04 -12.55 13.46
C LEU A 14 -13.55 -12.21 13.64
N ALA A 15 -13.19 -10.94 13.53
CA ALA A 15 -11.82 -10.49 13.79
C ALA A 15 -11.44 -10.67 15.27
N ALA A 16 -12.37 -10.36 16.17
CA ALA A 16 -12.21 -10.58 17.61
C ALA A 16 -12.17 -12.08 18.00
N ILE A 17 -12.62 -13.00 17.14
CA ILE A 17 -12.48 -14.46 17.32
C ILE A 17 -11.08 -14.90 16.91
N TYR A 18 -10.59 -14.51 15.72
CA TYR A 18 -9.20 -14.80 15.32
C TYR A 18 -8.17 -14.20 16.29
N GLU A 19 -8.42 -13.03 16.88
CA GLU A 19 -7.58 -12.47 17.95
C GLU A 19 -7.58 -13.31 19.24
N LYS A 20 -8.64 -14.09 19.53
CA LYS A 20 -8.73 -14.91 20.75
C LYS A 20 -8.20 -16.33 20.58
N GLU A 21 -8.49 -16.98 19.44
CA GLU A 21 -8.05 -18.36 19.18
C GLU A 21 -6.52 -18.47 19.05
N HIS A 22 -5.83 -17.34 18.84
CA HIS A 22 -4.37 -17.24 18.70
C HIS A 22 -3.67 -16.37 19.76
N ASP A 23 -4.40 -15.84 20.76
CA ASP A 23 -3.79 -15.19 21.94
C ASP A 23 -3.49 -16.26 22.99
N LEU A 24 -2.21 -16.58 23.18
CA LEU A 24 -1.75 -17.60 24.13
C LEU A 24 -2.14 -17.34 25.59
N THR A 25 -2.58 -16.11 25.94
CA THR A 25 -3.08 -15.79 27.28
C THR A 25 -4.57 -16.12 27.45
N VAL A 26 -5.32 -16.31 26.36
CA VAL A 26 -6.74 -16.70 26.36
C VAL A 26 -6.84 -18.22 26.52
N ILE A 27 -7.54 -18.64 27.58
CA ILE A 27 -7.75 -20.05 27.92
C ILE A 27 -9.04 -20.54 27.26
N GLU A 28 -10.12 -19.78 27.42
CA GLU A 28 -11.45 -20.06 26.86
C GLU A 28 -12.19 -18.75 26.55
N TYR A 29 -13.09 -18.79 25.57
CA TYR A 29 -14.06 -17.73 25.29
C TYR A 29 -15.37 -18.32 24.75
N TYR A 30 -16.47 -17.61 24.97
CA TYR A 30 -17.81 -18.04 24.58
C TYR A 30 -18.50 -16.88 23.87
N ASP A 31 -19.00 -17.13 22.67
CA ASP A 31 -19.89 -16.23 21.93
C ASP A 31 -21.28 -16.14 22.57
N GLN A 32 -21.90 -14.95 22.46
CA GLN A 32 -23.29 -14.67 22.88
C GLN A 32 -23.67 -15.25 24.27
N PRO A 33 -22.87 -15.02 25.32
CA PRO A 33 -23.09 -15.58 26.67
C PRO A 33 -24.44 -15.17 27.27
N PRO A 34 -25.03 -15.97 28.18
CA PRO A 34 -26.39 -15.77 28.69
C PRO A 34 -26.72 -14.34 29.13
N SER A 35 -27.76 -13.75 28.50
CA SER A 35 -28.16 -12.35 28.67
C SER A 35 -28.50 -11.99 30.11
N PHE A 36 -28.09 -10.79 30.55
CA PHE A 36 -28.29 -10.33 31.93
C PHE A 36 -29.00 -8.98 32.05
N PRO A 37 -29.72 -8.72 33.16
CA PRO A 37 -30.48 -7.49 33.33
C PRO A 37 -29.59 -6.30 33.71
N ILE A 38 -29.41 -5.34 32.79
CA ILE A 38 -28.82 -4.02 33.08
C ILE A 38 -29.90 -2.98 33.39
N LYS A 39 -29.58 -1.99 34.23
CA LYS A 39 -30.49 -0.93 34.69
C LYS A 39 -29.78 0.43 34.66
N TYR A 40 -30.39 1.44 34.07
CA TYR A 40 -29.82 2.79 33.93
C TYR A 40 -30.92 3.86 33.86
N LEU A 41 -30.55 5.13 33.88
CA LEU A 41 -31.48 6.27 33.78
C LEU A 41 -31.52 6.82 32.35
N VAL A 42 -32.71 7.06 31.80
CA VAL A 42 -32.93 7.77 30.54
C VAL A 42 -33.98 8.85 30.79
N ASN A 43 -33.61 10.12 30.60
CA ASN A 43 -34.46 11.29 30.88
C ASN A 43 -35.12 11.16 32.27
N GLU A 44 -34.27 10.94 33.29
CA GLU A 44 -34.61 10.72 34.72
C GLU A 44 -35.45 9.46 35.03
N LYS A 45 -35.93 8.73 34.02
CA LYS A 45 -36.71 7.49 34.20
C LYS A 45 -35.79 6.27 34.25
N LYS A 46 -36.05 5.36 35.18
CA LYS A 46 -35.36 4.05 35.25
C LYS A 46 -35.79 3.17 34.08
N GLN A 47 -34.83 2.76 33.26
CA GLN A 47 -35.00 1.75 32.22
C GLN A 47 -34.12 0.54 32.54
N GLY A 48 -34.55 -0.65 32.11
CA GLY A 48 -33.72 -1.85 32.13
C GLY A 48 -34.18 -2.84 31.08
N HIS A 49 -33.27 -3.70 30.64
CA HIS A 49 -33.52 -4.78 29.69
C HIS A 49 -32.50 -5.91 29.89
N LEU A 50 -32.78 -7.08 29.33
CA LEU A 50 -31.77 -8.13 29.18
C LEU A 50 -30.79 -7.72 28.10
N TYR A 51 -29.51 -7.93 28.37
CA TYR A 51 -28.39 -7.50 27.53
C TYR A 51 -27.43 -8.68 27.36
N THR A 52 -27.14 -9.02 26.12
CA THR A 52 -26.17 -10.02 25.70
C THR A 52 -24.93 -9.26 25.21
N PRO A 53 -23.76 -9.42 25.86
CA PRO A 53 -22.48 -9.01 25.28
C PRO A 53 -22.04 -9.98 24.18
N ASP A 54 -21.13 -9.56 23.31
CA ASP A 54 -20.67 -10.38 22.20
C ASP A 54 -19.87 -11.62 22.67
N PHE A 55 -19.05 -11.47 23.72
CA PHE A 55 -18.25 -12.57 24.29
C PHE A 55 -18.23 -12.59 25.83
N PHE A 56 -17.96 -13.78 26.39
CA PHE A 56 -17.35 -13.96 27.70
C PHE A 56 -15.95 -14.55 27.50
N VAL A 57 -14.91 -14.03 28.17
CA VAL A 57 -13.52 -14.45 27.96
C VAL A 57 -12.86 -14.79 29.30
N ILE A 58 -12.08 -15.86 29.29
CA ILE A 58 -11.24 -16.35 30.38
C ILE A 58 -9.79 -16.33 29.89
N SER A 59 -8.96 -15.49 30.49
CA SER A 59 -7.52 -15.38 30.21
C SER A 59 -6.72 -15.32 31.50
N GLU A 60 -5.42 -15.58 31.44
CA GLU A 60 -4.51 -15.63 32.61
C GLU A 60 -4.69 -14.45 33.58
N ASN A 61 -4.91 -13.25 33.04
CA ASN A 61 -4.91 -11.98 33.78
C ASN A 61 -6.28 -11.28 33.77
N TRP A 62 -7.32 -11.85 33.14
CA TRP A 62 -8.63 -11.22 33.00
C TRP A 62 -9.76 -12.23 32.78
N ILE A 63 -10.86 -12.08 33.50
CA ILE A 63 -12.09 -12.86 33.32
C ILE A 63 -13.32 -11.95 33.36
N GLY A 64 -14.22 -12.10 32.39
CA GLY A 64 -15.40 -11.23 32.29
C GLY A 64 -16.09 -11.21 30.92
N TRP A 65 -17.01 -10.25 30.77
CA TRP A 65 -17.76 -10.01 29.53
C TRP A 65 -17.11 -8.93 28.67
N GLU A 66 -17.12 -9.14 27.36
CA GLU A 66 -16.53 -8.26 26.35
C GLU A 66 -17.58 -7.89 25.29
N GLU A 67 -17.73 -6.59 25.06
CA GLU A 67 -18.55 -6.02 23.97
C GLU A 67 -17.63 -5.36 22.94
N TRP A 68 -17.86 -5.59 21.65
CA TRP A 68 -17.19 -4.88 20.56
C TRP A 68 -18.15 -3.92 19.86
N LYS A 69 -17.69 -2.68 19.60
CA LYS A 69 -18.42 -1.71 18.75
C LYS A 69 -17.51 -0.84 17.91
N THR A 70 -18.07 -0.19 16.89
CA THR A 70 -17.43 0.96 16.26
C THR A 70 -17.51 2.18 17.17
N GLU A 71 -16.52 3.07 17.08
CA GLU A 71 -16.52 4.33 17.84
C GLU A 71 -17.67 5.25 17.42
N GLU A 72 -18.10 5.19 16.16
CA GLU A 72 -19.29 5.90 15.68
C GLU A 72 -20.58 5.44 16.36
N GLU A 73 -20.77 4.15 16.57
CA GLU A 73 -21.95 3.61 17.26
C GLU A 73 -21.96 4.03 18.72
N LEU A 74 -20.81 3.98 19.39
CA LEU A 74 -20.69 4.39 20.79
C LEU A 74 -20.96 5.89 20.97
N LEU A 75 -20.51 6.75 20.05
CA LEU A 75 -20.89 8.16 20.03
C LEU A 75 -22.41 8.34 19.89
N LYS A 76 -23.03 7.71 18.88
CA LYS A 76 -24.49 7.76 18.63
C LYS A 76 -25.30 7.19 19.82
N LEU A 77 -24.78 6.19 20.51
CA LEU A 77 -25.38 5.57 21.69
C LEU A 77 -25.22 6.44 22.95
N SER A 78 -24.08 7.13 23.11
CA SER A 78 -23.81 8.06 24.22
C SER A 78 -24.62 9.34 24.12
N GLU A 79 -24.78 9.91 22.92
CA GLU A 79 -25.69 11.04 22.67
C GLU A 79 -27.14 10.68 23.03
N LYS A 80 -27.56 9.44 22.71
CA LYS A 80 -28.90 8.94 22.99
C LYS A 80 -29.10 8.52 24.46
N ASN A 81 -28.04 8.05 25.13
CA ASN A 81 -28.08 7.50 26.49
C ASN A 81 -26.68 7.40 27.14
N SER A 82 -26.18 8.52 27.63
CA SER A 82 -24.89 8.64 28.33
C SER A 82 -24.77 7.81 29.62
N ASN A 83 -25.88 7.33 30.18
CA ASN A 83 -25.88 6.46 31.36
C ASN A 83 -25.72 4.96 31.02
N ARG A 84 -25.70 4.59 29.72
CA ARG A 84 -25.44 3.21 29.27
C ARG A 84 -24.05 3.06 28.65
N TYR A 85 -23.60 4.05 27.87
CA TYR A 85 -22.26 4.11 27.29
C TYR A 85 -21.71 5.52 27.44
N CYS A 86 -20.51 5.66 27.99
CA CYS A 86 -19.82 6.94 28.16
C CYS A 86 -18.30 6.75 28.13
N LEU A 87 -17.57 7.87 27.99
CA LEU A 87 -16.13 7.90 28.17
C LEU A 87 -15.79 8.14 29.65
N ASN A 88 -14.83 7.39 30.17
CA ASN A 88 -14.26 7.63 31.51
C ASN A 88 -13.17 8.72 31.47
N ASP A 89 -12.64 9.11 32.63
CA ASP A 89 -11.59 10.14 32.77
C ASP A 89 -10.27 9.82 32.03
N LYS A 90 -10.09 8.58 31.56
CA LYS A 90 -8.94 8.13 30.77
C LYS A 90 -9.22 8.11 29.26
N GLY A 91 -10.40 8.54 28.82
CA GLY A 91 -10.83 8.50 27.42
C GLY A 91 -11.15 7.09 26.91
N GLN A 92 -11.47 6.15 27.80
CA GLN A 92 -11.88 4.78 27.44
C GLN A 92 -13.41 4.66 27.51
N TRP A 93 -14.01 3.93 26.58
CA TRP A 93 -15.44 3.63 26.59
C TRP A 93 -15.78 2.62 27.69
N ILE A 94 -16.75 2.98 28.51
CA ILE A 94 -17.26 2.17 29.64
C ILE A 94 -18.76 1.94 29.53
N SER A 95 -19.26 0.90 30.17
CA SER A 95 -20.70 0.68 30.36
C SER A 95 -21.00 0.54 31.86
N PRO A 96 -21.28 1.66 32.57
CA PRO A 96 -21.51 1.66 34.00
C PRO A 96 -22.49 0.58 34.52
N PRO A 97 -23.65 0.31 33.88
CA PRO A 97 -24.58 -0.68 34.40
C PRO A 97 -24.19 -2.13 34.09
N ALA A 98 -23.27 -2.37 33.15
CA ALA A 98 -22.72 -3.70 32.87
C ALA A 98 -21.48 -3.98 33.75
N GLU A 99 -20.64 -2.97 33.97
CA GLU A 99 -19.55 -3.01 34.96
C GLU A 99 -20.07 -3.21 36.38
N GLU A 100 -21.17 -2.56 36.77
CA GLU A 100 -21.83 -2.83 38.06
C GLU A 100 -22.28 -4.30 38.15
N TYR A 101 -22.90 -4.83 37.09
CA TYR A 101 -23.36 -6.23 37.05
C TYR A 101 -22.21 -7.23 37.20
N ALA A 102 -21.08 -6.99 36.52
CA ALA A 102 -19.91 -7.86 36.56
C ALA A 102 -19.15 -7.75 37.90
N LYS A 103 -18.92 -6.52 38.38
CA LYS A 103 -18.23 -6.25 39.65
C LYS A 103 -18.96 -6.88 40.84
N ASN A 104 -20.30 -6.89 40.83
CA ASN A 104 -21.12 -7.57 41.84
C ASN A 104 -20.98 -9.11 41.84
N ARG A 105 -20.20 -9.69 40.91
CA ARG A 105 -19.83 -11.12 40.84
C ARG A 105 -18.33 -11.37 41.01
N GLY A 106 -17.52 -10.33 41.24
CA GLY A 106 -16.06 -10.42 41.23
C GLY A 106 -15.47 -10.60 39.82
N LEU A 107 -16.23 -10.27 38.78
CA LEU A 107 -15.86 -10.41 37.36
C LEU A 107 -15.71 -9.04 36.69
N SER A 108 -15.07 -9.02 35.52
CA SER A 108 -14.87 -7.81 34.73
C SER A 108 -15.94 -7.60 33.66
N PHE A 109 -16.03 -6.37 33.17
CA PHE A 109 -16.68 -6.01 31.90
C PHE A 109 -15.73 -5.08 31.14
N ARG A 110 -15.63 -5.20 29.80
CA ARG A 110 -14.88 -4.26 28.97
C ARG A 110 -15.55 -4.02 27.61
N ILE A 111 -15.38 -2.81 27.09
CA ILE A 111 -15.71 -2.46 25.70
C ILE A 111 -14.41 -2.46 24.89
N ARG A 112 -14.43 -3.14 23.75
CA ARG A 112 -13.40 -3.14 22.71
C ARG A 112 -13.91 -2.38 21.49
N LEU A 113 -13.00 -1.75 20.77
CA LEU A 113 -13.31 -0.90 19.63
C LEU A 113 -12.83 -1.56 18.34
N SER A 114 -13.60 -1.43 17.26
CA SER A 114 -13.21 -1.93 15.93
C SER A 114 -11.91 -1.32 15.37
N LYS A 115 -11.39 -0.26 16.01
CA LYS A 115 -10.08 0.37 15.70
C LYS A 115 -8.90 -0.28 16.42
N GLU A 116 -9.13 -1.19 17.35
CA GLU A 116 -8.10 -1.99 18.02
C GLU A 116 -7.69 -3.20 17.16
N ILE A 117 -8.53 -3.59 16.19
CA ILE A 117 -8.29 -4.69 15.25
C ILE A 117 -7.09 -4.40 14.36
N ASN A 118 -6.05 -5.24 14.41
CA ASN A 118 -4.96 -5.17 13.44
C ASN A 118 -5.33 -5.92 12.15
N TRP A 119 -5.75 -5.19 11.13
CA TRP A 119 -6.13 -5.74 9.83
C TRP A 119 -5.00 -6.44 9.05
N THR A 120 -3.74 -6.12 9.33
CA THR A 120 -2.59 -6.87 8.77
C THR A 120 -2.53 -8.26 9.37
N TYR A 121 -2.66 -8.36 10.70
CA TYR A 121 -2.72 -9.63 11.42
C TYR A 121 -3.90 -10.50 10.97
N GLN A 122 -5.10 -9.91 10.83
CA GLN A 122 -6.28 -10.61 10.32
C GLN A 122 -6.07 -11.20 8.91
N ARG A 123 -5.43 -10.45 8.00
CA ARG A 123 -5.08 -10.96 6.66
C ARG A 123 -4.02 -12.07 6.72
N ASN A 124 -3.06 -11.95 7.63
CA ASN A 124 -1.98 -12.93 7.77
C ASN A 124 -2.42 -14.26 8.38
N ILE A 125 -3.23 -14.24 9.44
CA ILE A 125 -3.87 -15.45 9.98
C ILE A 125 -4.73 -16.12 8.90
N ARG A 126 -5.55 -15.36 8.18
CA ARG A 126 -6.40 -15.91 7.11
C ARG A 126 -5.64 -16.39 5.86
N PHE A 127 -4.43 -15.88 5.62
CA PHE A 127 -3.51 -16.44 4.64
C PHE A 127 -2.95 -17.80 5.10
N LEU A 128 -2.61 -17.91 6.39
CA LEU A 128 -2.04 -19.11 7.00
C LEU A 128 -3.08 -20.15 7.47
N GLU A 129 -4.38 -19.84 7.37
CA GLU A 129 -5.52 -20.62 7.90
C GLU A 129 -5.43 -22.13 7.59
N ASP A 130 -5.17 -22.51 6.33
CA ASP A 130 -5.07 -23.91 5.91
C ASP A 130 -3.89 -24.66 6.57
N TYR A 131 -2.82 -23.95 6.92
CA TYR A 131 -1.63 -24.48 7.59
C TYR A 131 -1.80 -24.53 9.10
N LEU A 132 -2.42 -23.51 9.70
CA LEU A 132 -2.76 -23.43 11.13
C LEU A 132 -3.81 -24.48 11.53
N LEU A 133 -4.70 -24.87 10.62
CA LEU A 133 -5.66 -25.95 10.80
C LEU A 133 -5.10 -27.35 10.47
N CYS A 134 -3.83 -27.46 10.07
CA CYS A 134 -3.20 -28.73 9.74
C CYS A 134 -2.83 -29.50 11.01
N MET A 135 -3.55 -30.59 11.31
CA MET A 135 -3.30 -31.43 12.49
C MET A 135 -1.99 -32.24 12.43
N GLU A 136 -1.49 -32.53 11.23
CA GLU A 136 -0.25 -33.29 10.99
C GLU A 136 0.63 -32.53 9.96
N PRO A 137 1.21 -31.38 10.33
CA PRO A 137 2.01 -30.56 9.43
C PRO A 137 3.32 -31.28 9.09
N HIS A 138 3.57 -31.51 7.81
CA HIS A 138 4.72 -32.28 7.32
C HIS A 138 5.55 -31.48 6.31
N VAL A 139 6.78 -31.13 6.71
CA VAL A 139 7.82 -30.55 5.84
C VAL A 139 8.95 -31.58 5.72
N SER A 140 9.55 -31.73 4.53
CA SER A 140 10.65 -32.68 4.37
C SER A 140 11.90 -32.23 5.13
N GLU A 141 12.65 -33.15 5.74
CA GLU A 141 13.88 -32.81 6.49
C GLU A 141 14.92 -32.09 5.60
N GLU A 142 14.94 -32.34 4.29
CA GLU A 142 15.79 -31.59 3.36
C GLU A 142 15.26 -30.16 3.11
N SER A 143 13.95 -29.99 2.87
CA SER A 143 13.29 -28.68 2.74
C SER A 143 13.52 -27.83 3.99
N LYS A 144 13.26 -28.42 5.17
CA LYS A 144 13.43 -27.84 6.49
C LYS A 144 14.87 -27.44 6.74
N PHE A 145 15.83 -28.37 6.63
CA PHE A 145 17.25 -28.05 6.78
C PHE A 145 17.72 -26.94 5.82
N ALA A 146 17.23 -26.92 4.57
CA ALA A 146 17.56 -25.87 3.61
C ALA A 146 16.98 -24.50 4.01
N LEU A 147 15.71 -24.43 4.41
CA LEU A 147 15.03 -23.20 4.83
C LEU A 147 15.61 -22.64 6.14
N THR A 148 15.70 -23.47 7.19
CA THR A 148 16.21 -23.08 8.50
C THR A 148 17.65 -22.57 8.42
N ASN A 149 18.52 -23.21 7.62
CA ASN A 149 19.89 -22.69 7.40
C ASN A 149 19.89 -21.38 6.59
N LEU A 150 19.07 -21.27 5.53
CA LEU A 150 19.02 -20.05 4.72
C LEU A 150 18.62 -18.83 5.57
N VAL A 151 17.56 -18.94 6.36
CA VAL A 151 17.10 -17.87 7.26
C VAL A 151 18.11 -17.59 8.37
N LYS A 152 18.80 -18.61 8.89
CA LYS A 152 19.87 -18.44 9.89
C LYS A 152 21.13 -17.75 9.34
N PHE A 153 21.48 -17.95 8.07
CA PHE A 153 22.58 -17.24 7.40
C PHE A 153 22.18 -15.83 6.92
N PHE A 154 20.90 -15.58 6.64
CA PHE A 154 20.37 -14.28 6.23
C PHE A 154 19.12 -13.88 7.04
N PRO A 155 19.25 -13.54 8.35
CA PRO A 155 18.08 -13.20 9.16
C PRO A 155 17.40 -11.93 8.64
N GLY A 156 16.09 -11.99 8.42
CA GLY A 156 15.32 -10.91 7.80
C GLY A 156 15.37 -10.88 6.27
N ILE A 157 15.79 -11.98 5.63
CA ILE A 157 15.55 -12.27 4.21
C ILE A 157 14.04 -12.20 3.89
N THR A 158 13.71 -11.73 2.69
CA THR A 158 12.29 -11.59 2.28
C THR A 158 11.70 -12.91 1.79
N ILE A 159 10.36 -13.05 1.84
CA ILE A 159 9.67 -14.23 1.28
C ILE A 159 9.99 -14.37 -0.22
N ASN A 160 9.97 -13.27 -0.98
CA ASN A 160 10.30 -13.30 -2.41
C ASN A 160 11.74 -13.78 -2.66
N GLU A 161 12.70 -13.38 -1.83
CA GLU A 161 14.07 -13.89 -1.94
C GLU A 161 14.22 -15.36 -1.56
N ILE A 162 13.45 -15.88 -0.60
CA ILE A 162 13.45 -17.32 -0.30
C ILE A 162 12.93 -18.09 -1.52
N LEU A 163 11.74 -17.75 -2.01
CA LEU A 163 11.05 -18.50 -3.07
C LEU A 163 11.78 -18.46 -4.42
N ASN A 164 12.60 -17.45 -4.70
CA ASN A 164 13.41 -17.35 -5.92
C ASN A 164 14.81 -18.00 -5.84
N ARG A 165 15.25 -18.50 -4.67
CA ARG A 165 16.65 -18.93 -4.45
C ARG A 165 16.93 -20.42 -4.63
N ASN A 166 15.93 -21.31 -4.65
CA ASN A 166 16.18 -22.76 -4.54
C ASN A 166 15.06 -23.63 -5.14
N GLU A 167 15.40 -24.84 -5.55
CA GLU A 167 14.46 -25.90 -6.00
C GLU A 167 14.20 -26.95 -4.91
N LYS A 168 14.89 -26.87 -3.76
CA LYS A 168 14.83 -27.85 -2.65
C LYS A 168 13.62 -27.70 -1.70
N TYR A 169 12.78 -26.70 -1.90
CA TYR A 169 11.60 -26.44 -1.07
C TYR A 169 10.53 -25.71 -1.88
N VAL A 170 9.28 -25.78 -1.44
CA VAL A 170 8.15 -25.06 -2.03
C VAL A 170 7.61 -23.97 -1.08
N ALA A 171 6.68 -23.15 -1.55
CA ALA A 171 6.05 -22.13 -0.70
C ALA A 171 5.30 -22.74 0.49
N ASP A 172 4.67 -23.90 0.27
CA ASP A 172 3.91 -24.63 1.29
C ASP A 172 4.84 -25.13 2.43
N ASP A 173 6.09 -25.51 2.12
CA ASP A 173 7.11 -25.84 3.15
C ASP A 173 7.37 -24.62 4.05
N LEU A 174 7.59 -23.43 3.45
CA LEU A 174 7.86 -22.19 4.17
C LEU A 174 6.67 -21.76 5.05
N TYR A 175 5.45 -21.79 4.52
CA TYR A 175 4.25 -21.42 5.28
C TYR A 175 3.91 -22.44 6.37
N THR A 176 4.20 -23.74 6.15
CA THR A 176 4.06 -24.75 7.20
C THR A 176 5.07 -24.52 8.33
N LEU A 177 6.35 -24.25 8.03
CA LEU A 177 7.35 -23.93 9.06
C LEU A 177 7.01 -22.65 9.85
N ILE A 178 6.36 -21.68 9.21
CA ILE A 178 5.84 -20.47 9.88
C ILE A 178 4.64 -20.80 10.77
N ALA A 179 3.73 -21.67 10.33
CA ALA A 179 2.54 -22.05 11.09
C ALA A 179 2.83 -22.97 12.31
N VAL A 180 4.02 -23.58 12.38
CA VAL A 180 4.49 -24.40 13.52
C VAL A 180 5.57 -23.72 14.37
N ASP A 181 5.73 -22.39 14.24
CA ASP A 181 6.71 -21.56 14.96
C ASP A 181 8.20 -21.97 14.78
N GLU A 182 8.54 -22.77 13.76
CA GLU A 182 9.93 -23.11 13.41
C GLU A 182 10.63 -22.02 12.56
N LEU A 183 9.86 -21.10 11.99
CA LEU A 183 10.32 -19.85 11.38
C LEU A 183 9.37 -18.71 11.78
N TYR A 184 9.92 -17.54 12.05
CA TYR A 184 9.14 -16.40 12.54
C TYR A 184 8.93 -15.31 11.48
N ILE A 185 7.72 -14.77 11.42
CA ILE A 185 7.39 -13.51 10.76
C ILE A 185 6.60 -12.60 11.69
N ASP A 186 6.76 -11.29 11.57
CA ASP A 186 5.95 -10.33 12.31
C ASP A 186 4.57 -10.19 11.64
N LEU A 187 3.63 -11.03 12.11
CA LEU A 187 2.25 -11.09 11.61
C LEU A 187 1.50 -9.74 11.72
N TYR A 188 1.99 -8.79 12.52
CA TYR A 188 1.35 -7.49 12.73
C TYR A 188 1.91 -6.36 11.85
N ASP A 189 3.06 -6.56 11.18
CA ASP A 189 3.79 -5.50 10.46
C ASP A 189 3.49 -5.43 8.94
N LYS A 190 3.50 -6.55 8.20
CA LYS A 190 3.26 -6.57 6.74
C LYS A 190 2.33 -7.72 6.31
N PRO A 191 1.43 -7.51 5.33
CA PRO A 191 0.64 -8.59 4.74
C PRO A 191 1.56 -9.60 4.03
N ILE A 192 1.40 -10.90 4.30
CA ILE A 192 2.20 -11.98 3.69
C ILE A 192 2.28 -11.89 2.15
N PRO A 193 1.20 -11.55 1.41
CA PRO A 193 1.25 -11.39 -0.06
C PRO A 193 2.20 -10.30 -0.56
N ASP A 194 2.59 -9.33 0.27
CA ASP A 194 3.63 -8.36 -0.06
C ASP A 194 5.03 -9.01 0.11
N TYR A 195 5.30 -10.04 -0.70
CA TYR A 195 6.45 -10.96 -0.53
C TYR A 195 7.83 -10.27 -0.50
N ASP A 196 7.97 -9.09 -1.13
CA ASP A 196 9.17 -8.25 -1.12
C ASP A 196 9.38 -7.44 0.18
N LEU A 197 8.35 -7.35 1.03
CA LEU A 197 8.35 -6.55 2.27
C LEU A 197 8.37 -7.41 3.54
N VAL A 198 7.79 -8.61 3.47
CA VAL A 198 7.68 -9.54 4.60
C VAL A 198 9.01 -10.25 4.82
N LYS A 199 9.53 -10.16 6.05
CA LYS A 199 10.86 -10.66 6.44
C LYS A 199 10.75 -11.86 7.35
N VAL A 200 11.53 -12.90 7.05
CA VAL A 200 11.55 -14.16 7.78
C VAL A 200 12.78 -14.23 8.70
N TYR A 201 12.56 -14.72 9.91
CA TYR A 201 13.55 -14.87 10.97
C TYR A 201 13.52 -16.30 11.52
N ILE A 202 14.54 -16.69 12.28
CA ILE A 202 14.62 -18.02 12.91
C ILE A 202 13.75 -18.12 14.18
N ASP A 203 13.57 -17.01 14.89
CA ASP A 203 12.75 -16.90 16.09
C ASP A 203 12.32 -15.43 16.32
N GLU A 204 11.35 -15.21 17.21
CA GLU A 204 10.88 -13.86 17.56
C GLU A 204 12.01 -13.00 18.13
N GLN A 205 12.87 -13.55 18.99
CA GLN A 205 13.89 -12.80 19.70
C GLN A 205 14.92 -12.20 18.72
N THR A 206 15.24 -12.93 17.65
CA THR A 206 16.05 -12.48 16.51
C THR A 206 15.32 -11.38 15.73
N ALA A 207 14.03 -11.54 15.46
CA ALA A 207 13.23 -10.51 14.79
C ALA A 207 13.17 -9.21 15.61
N GLN A 208 12.90 -9.30 16.92
CA GLN A 208 12.92 -8.18 17.85
C GLN A 208 14.31 -7.53 17.93
N ALA A 209 15.40 -8.32 17.98
CA ALA A 209 16.76 -7.80 17.97
C ALA A 209 17.05 -6.99 16.69
N TYR A 210 16.71 -7.52 15.51
CA TYR A 210 16.83 -6.79 14.24
C TYR A 210 15.95 -5.53 14.21
N LYS A 211 14.70 -5.63 14.68
CA LYS A 211 13.75 -4.50 14.76
C LYS A 211 14.24 -3.41 15.71
N ASN A 212 14.93 -3.76 16.79
CA ASN A 212 15.52 -2.81 17.74
C ASN A 212 16.84 -2.20 17.22
N ILE A 213 17.69 -2.97 16.53
CA ILE A 213 18.86 -2.45 15.81
C ILE A 213 18.44 -1.40 14.78
N LEU A 214 17.34 -1.64 14.05
CA LEU A 214 16.76 -0.69 13.11
C LEU A 214 16.15 0.54 13.82
N LYS A 215 15.36 0.34 14.88
CA LYS A 215 14.70 1.44 15.64
C LYS A 215 15.67 2.37 16.37
N CYS A 216 16.83 1.87 16.81
CA CYS A 216 17.87 2.70 17.42
C CYS A 216 18.63 3.58 16.40
N GLY A 217 18.35 3.42 15.10
CA GLY A 217 18.91 4.25 14.02
C GLY A 217 18.14 5.54 13.79
N VAL A 218 18.37 6.57 14.61
CA VAL A 218 18.19 7.99 14.22
C VAL A 218 19.56 8.56 13.89
N SER A 219 20.05 8.11 12.74
CA SER A 219 21.26 8.50 12.01
C SER A 219 21.32 7.63 10.77
N GLU A 220 21.66 8.17 9.60
CA GLU A 220 22.16 7.30 8.54
C GLU A 220 23.39 6.54 9.08
N LYS A 221 23.36 5.20 8.98
CA LYS A 221 24.26 4.19 9.60
C LYS A 221 23.90 3.84 11.06
N THR A 222 23.63 2.57 11.42
CA THR A 222 23.86 1.29 10.70
C THR A 222 22.79 0.21 10.95
N VAL A 223 22.13 -0.25 9.87
CA VAL A 223 22.17 -1.69 9.54
C VAL A 223 23.65 -2.08 9.41
N PRO A 224 24.13 -3.25 9.89
CA PRO A 224 25.55 -3.64 9.86
C PRO A 224 26.24 -3.42 8.51
N ASN A 225 26.74 -2.20 8.35
CA ASN A 225 27.49 -1.63 7.24
C ASN A 225 26.83 -1.63 5.85
N LEU A 226 26.07 -0.55 5.60
CA LEU A 226 26.38 0.26 4.43
C LEU A 226 27.30 1.42 4.80
N ILE A 227 28.61 1.12 4.86
CA ILE A 227 29.58 2.09 4.37
C ILE A 227 29.32 2.18 2.87
N LYS A 228 28.85 3.33 2.36
CA LYS A 228 28.96 3.57 0.91
C LYS A 228 30.44 3.59 0.59
N LEU A 229 30.89 2.55 -0.11
CA LEU A 229 32.24 2.35 -0.59
C LEU A 229 32.50 3.30 -1.76
N GLU A 230 32.74 4.56 -1.40
CA GLU A 230 33.09 5.65 -2.31
C GLU A 230 34.56 5.98 -2.10
N VAL A 231 35.35 6.02 -3.17
CA VAL A 231 36.78 6.35 -3.10
C VAL A 231 36.95 7.78 -2.61
N GLY A 232 37.84 7.97 -1.63
CA GLY A 232 38.01 9.23 -0.91
C GLY A 232 37.01 9.47 0.23
N ARG A 233 36.13 8.51 0.55
CA ARG A 233 35.32 8.59 1.78
C ARG A 233 36.15 8.15 2.99
N ASP A 234 36.22 9.03 3.98
CA ASP A 234 36.85 8.73 5.26
C ASP A 234 36.08 7.66 6.03
N ILE A 235 36.83 6.69 6.55
CA ILE A 235 36.35 5.62 7.40
C ILE A 235 37.27 5.50 8.62
N GLN A 236 36.73 5.22 9.80
CA GLN A 236 37.53 4.97 10.99
C GLN A 236 37.80 3.47 11.12
N TRP A 237 39.03 3.00 10.95
CA TRP A 237 39.39 1.59 11.12
C TRP A 237 40.38 1.42 12.28
N ASP A 238 39.98 0.60 13.26
CA ASP A 238 40.69 0.38 14.54
C ASP A 238 41.09 1.69 15.25
N GLY A 239 40.11 2.60 15.36
CA GLY A 239 40.25 3.91 16.00
C GLY A 239 40.94 4.99 15.14
N ARG A 240 41.75 4.62 14.14
CA ARG A 240 42.46 5.56 13.25
C ARG A 240 41.63 5.94 12.03
N ALA A 241 41.93 7.09 11.42
CA ALA A 241 41.35 7.46 10.13
C ALA A 241 42.04 6.71 8.98
N TRP A 242 41.24 6.29 8.01
CA TRP A 242 41.69 5.70 6.75
C TRP A 242 40.79 6.20 5.61
N ALA A 243 41.38 6.50 4.46
CA ALA A 243 40.65 6.80 3.25
C ALA A 243 40.61 5.57 2.34
N ILE A 244 39.45 5.24 1.78
CA ILE A 244 39.33 4.20 0.74
C ILE A 244 39.96 4.76 -0.54
N LEU A 245 41.11 4.23 -0.96
CA LEU A 245 41.89 4.75 -2.08
C LEU A 245 41.50 4.12 -3.42
N ASN A 246 41.15 2.83 -3.43
CA ASN A 246 40.71 2.11 -4.62
C ASN A 246 39.84 0.91 -4.26
N ILE A 247 38.94 0.52 -5.17
CA ILE A 247 38.07 -0.66 -5.06
C ILE A 247 38.21 -1.43 -6.38
N GLY A 248 39.07 -2.46 -6.38
CA GLY A 248 39.23 -3.39 -7.48
C GLY A 248 38.41 -4.67 -7.28
N GLU A 249 38.19 -5.43 -8.35
CA GLU A 249 37.25 -6.57 -8.43
C GLU A 249 37.44 -7.66 -7.36
N ASN A 250 38.63 -7.76 -6.76
CA ASN A 250 38.93 -8.72 -5.67
C ASN A 250 39.65 -8.10 -4.46
N LYS A 251 39.99 -6.79 -4.48
CA LYS A 251 40.79 -6.12 -3.44
C LYS A 251 40.44 -4.64 -3.30
N ILE A 252 40.44 -4.15 -2.06
CA ILE A 252 40.23 -2.74 -1.72
C ILE A 252 41.54 -2.18 -1.14
N SER A 253 42.02 -1.08 -1.70
CA SER A 253 43.23 -0.38 -1.26
C SER A 253 42.84 0.72 -0.28
N LEU A 254 43.41 0.70 0.93
CA LEU A 254 43.22 1.74 1.95
C LEU A 254 44.49 2.56 2.14
N LEU A 255 44.33 3.86 2.38
CA LEU A 255 45.41 4.80 2.71
C LEU A 255 45.24 5.29 4.16
N ASN A 256 46.33 5.33 4.93
CA ASN A 256 46.35 5.97 6.25
C ASN A 256 46.96 7.39 6.22
N ASP A 257 46.90 8.07 7.36
CA ASP A 257 47.49 9.40 7.57
C ASP A 257 49.02 9.46 7.29
N GLU A 258 49.73 8.32 7.35
CA GLU A 258 51.15 8.19 6.98
C GLU A 258 51.40 8.02 5.46
N SER A 259 50.35 8.13 4.64
CA SER A 259 50.38 7.92 3.17
C SER A 259 50.85 6.52 2.73
N LYS A 260 50.69 5.49 3.57
CA LYS A 260 50.96 4.09 3.20
C LYS A 260 49.69 3.44 2.66
N VAL A 261 49.81 2.78 1.50
CA VAL A 261 48.73 2.01 0.88
C VAL A 261 48.78 0.56 1.34
N ILE A 262 47.64 -0.02 1.70
CA ILE A 262 47.50 -1.45 2.02
C ILE A 262 46.32 -2.03 1.22
N ASP A 263 46.58 -3.10 0.45
CA ASP A 263 45.55 -3.84 -0.29
C ASP A 263 44.97 -4.98 0.55
N ILE A 264 43.67 -4.91 0.85
CA ILE A 264 42.92 -5.92 1.59
C ILE A 264 41.99 -6.66 0.62
N PRO A 265 41.89 -8.01 0.64
CA PRO A 265 40.90 -8.74 -0.15
C PRO A 265 39.49 -8.21 0.10
N GLU A 266 38.68 -8.06 -0.95
CA GLU A 266 37.35 -7.41 -0.85
C GLU A 266 36.42 -8.15 0.13
N LYS A 267 36.52 -9.48 0.19
CA LYS A 267 35.88 -10.33 1.20
C LYS A 267 36.33 -9.98 2.63
N THR A 268 37.62 -9.85 2.87
CA THR A 268 38.18 -9.56 4.21
C THR A 268 37.93 -8.12 4.65
N PHE A 269 37.85 -7.17 3.70
CA PHE A 269 37.34 -5.84 3.99
C PHE A 269 35.87 -5.92 4.43
N LYS A 270 35.00 -6.63 3.70
CA LYS A 270 33.60 -6.86 4.11
C LYS A 270 33.48 -7.54 5.48
N GLU A 271 34.34 -8.52 5.78
CA GLU A 271 34.42 -9.17 7.10
C GLU A 271 34.77 -8.17 8.22
N PHE A 272 35.85 -7.39 8.09
CA PHE A 272 36.23 -6.38 9.11
C PHE A 272 35.22 -5.24 9.27
N VAL A 273 34.55 -4.91 8.17
CA VAL A 273 33.44 -3.98 8.14
C VAL A 273 32.28 -4.56 8.98
N VAL A 274 31.80 -5.76 8.66
CA VAL A 274 30.72 -6.46 9.39
C VAL A 274 31.05 -6.68 10.88
N ASP A 275 32.32 -6.96 11.23
CA ASP A 275 32.83 -7.02 12.62
C ASP A 275 32.65 -5.69 13.41
N GLY A 276 32.18 -4.62 12.77
CA GLY A 276 31.91 -3.33 13.40
C GLY A 276 33.17 -2.49 13.65
N LYS A 277 34.30 -2.87 13.05
CA LYS A 277 35.59 -2.16 13.19
C LYS A 277 35.63 -0.84 12.40
N ILE A 278 34.56 -0.49 11.65
CA ILE A 278 34.47 0.64 10.69
C ILE A 278 33.03 1.27 10.65
N LYS A 279 32.84 2.63 10.69
CA LYS A 279 31.52 3.33 10.99
C LYS A 279 31.31 4.80 10.43
N GLY A 280 30.16 5.49 10.70
CA GLY A 280 29.85 6.95 10.41
C GLY A 280 28.43 7.50 10.84
N LEU A 281 28.06 8.79 10.58
CA LEU A 281 26.82 9.59 11.02
C LEU A 281 25.86 10.09 9.86
N ASP A 282 24.67 10.75 9.90
CA ASP A 282 24.00 11.78 10.79
C ASP A 282 22.43 11.93 10.47
N ASP A 283 21.63 12.92 10.98
CA ASP A 283 20.13 13.05 10.77
C ASP A 283 19.45 14.47 10.99
N LYS A 284 18.32 14.90 10.32
CA LYS A 284 17.55 16.18 10.65
C LYS A 284 16.20 16.72 10.00
N GLU A 285 15.47 16.12 9.05
CA GLU A 285 14.80 16.96 7.98
C GLU A 285 13.29 17.42 8.03
N ASP A 286 12.34 16.72 8.65
CA ASP A 286 10.93 16.61 8.18
C ASP A 286 10.12 17.87 7.77
N GLY A 287 10.04 18.90 8.62
CA GLY A 287 9.07 20.02 8.43
C GLY A 287 9.29 20.83 7.15
N ILE A 288 10.49 20.73 6.59
CA ILE A 288 10.94 21.36 5.36
C ILE A 288 10.57 20.52 4.12
N ASN A 289 10.64 19.19 4.23
CA ASN A 289 10.49 18.23 3.13
C ASN A 289 9.12 18.33 2.44
N LYS A 290 8.07 18.74 3.16
CA LYS A 290 6.72 18.84 2.59
C LYS A 290 6.61 19.89 1.46
N LYS A 291 7.23 21.07 1.64
CA LYS A 291 7.30 22.11 0.59
C LYS A 291 8.24 21.72 -0.55
N ALA A 292 9.27 20.96 -0.24
CA ALA A 292 10.24 20.43 -1.19
C ALA A 292 9.56 19.43 -2.17
N LEU A 293 8.78 18.49 -1.63
CA LEU A 293 7.99 17.52 -2.39
C LEU A 293 6.96 18.17 -3.31
N ASP A 294 6.28 19.23 -2.85
CA ASP A 294 5.29 19.93 -3.68
C ASP A 294 5.93 20.72 -4.84
N LEU A 295 7.16 21.23 -4.69
CA LEU A 295 7.90 21.83 -5.80
C LEU A 295 8.32 20.79 -6.84
N LEU A 296 8.64 19.55 -6.42
CA LEU A 296 9.02 18.46 -7.31
C LEU A 296 7.79 17.90 -8.06
N LYS A 297 6.65 17.70 -7.38
CA LYS A 297 5.38 17.23 -7.98
C LYS A 297 4.84 18.16 -9.07
N ASN A 298 5.15 19.45 -9.01
CA ASN A 298 4.66 20.46 -9.97
C ASN A 298 5.66 20.78 -11.11
N ALA A 299 6.76 20.04 -11.23
CA ALA A 299 7.76 20.25 -12.28
C ALA A 299 7.47 19.39 -13.53
N ASP A 300 7.61 19.98 -14.73
CA ASP A 300 7.41 19.26 -15.99
C ASP A 300 8.59 18.30 -16.31
N LYS A 301 8.31 17.26 -17.11
CA LYS A 301 9.29 16.23 -17.50
C LYS A 301 10.52 16.82 -18.20
N GLU A 302 10.35 17.85 -19.05
CA GLU A 302 11.50 18.54 -19.65
C GLU A 302 12.31 19.36 -18.64
N GLU A 303 11.67 19.90 -17.61
CA GLU A 303 12.35 20.71 -16.58
C GLU A 303 13.11 19.84 -15.58
N LEU A 304 12.55 18.69 -15.21
CA LEU A 304 13.24 17.66 -14.43
C LEU A 304 14.44 17.11 -15.18
N ALA A 305 14.32 16.81 -16.48
CA ALA A 305 15.47 16.43 -17.32
C ALA A 305 16.56 17.52 -17.35
N LYS A 306 16.17 18.80 -17.47
CA LYS A 306 17.10 19.94 -17.43
C LYS A 306 17.65 20.24 -16.04
N ALA A 307 16.98 19.81 -14.96
CA ALA A 307 17.50 19.88 -13.59
C ALA A 307 18.53 18.75 -13.35
N ASN A 308 18.22 17.52 -13.76
CA ASN A 308 19.12 16.36 -13.73
C ASN A 308 20.43 16.63 -14.50
N TYR A 309 20.34 17.24 -15.69
CA TYR A 309 21.54 17.65 -16.45
C TYR A 309 22.42 18.64 -15.67
N LYS A 310 21.84 19.72 -15.12
CA LYS A 310 22.58 20.68 -14.29
C LYS A 310 23.17 20.02 -13.05
N TYR A 311 22.43 19.11 -12.42
CA TYR A 311 22.89 18.38 -11.25
C TYR A 311 24.13 17.54 -11.58
N GLY A 312 24.09 16.76 -12.68
CA GLY A 312 25.25 16.00 -13.14
C GLY A 312 26.50 16.86 -13.40
N VAL A 313 26.34 18.07 -13.97
CA VAL A 313 27.46 19.01 -14.16
C VAL A 313 27.94 19.62 -12.83
N ILE A 314 27.05 19.88 -11.87
CA ILE A 314 27.43 20.40 -10.54
C ILE A 314 28.13 19.33 -9.70
N CYS A 315 27.72 18.06 -9.81
CA CYS A 315 28.39 16.95 -9.14
C CYS A 315 29.86 16.83 -9.59
N GLN A 316 30.19 17.14 -10.84
CA GLN A 316 31.60 17.21 -11.28
C GLN A 316 32.38 18.25 -10.45
N ILE A 317 31.81 19.44 -10.23
CA ILE A 317 32.44 20.52 -9.43
C ILE A 317 32.54 20.13 -7.95
N PHE A 318 31.52 19.48 -7.39
CA PHE A 318 31.55 18.99 -6.01
C PHE A 318 32.59 17.86 -5.83
N ASN A 319 32.78 17.03 -6.86
CA ASN A 319 33.83 16.02 -6.95
C ASN A 319 35.20 16.62 -7.37
N GLY A 320 35.42 17.92 -7.14
CA GLY A 320 36.71 18.59 -7.29
C GLY A 320 37.10 19.02 -8.71
N VAL A 321 36.28 18.79 -9.73
CA VAL A 321 36.62 19.18 -11.11
C VAL A 321 36.70 20.71 -11.24
N PRO A 322 37.85 21.28 -11.67
CA PRO A 322 38.00 22.72 -11.86
C PRO A 322 36.97 23.29 -12.85
N MET A 323 36.33 24.41 -12.51
CA MET A 323 35.24 24.98 -13.33
C MET A 323 35.66 25.30 -14.79
N ASN A 324 36.93 25.63 -14.99
CA ASN A 324 37.51 25.93 -16.30
C ASN A 324 37.75 24.71 -17.21
N SER A 325 37.64 23.48 -16.70
CA SER A 325 37.70 22.25 -17.51
C SER A 325 36.33 21.71 -17.94
N ILE A 326 35.24 22.28 -17.40
CA ILE A 326 33.87 21.97 -17.81
C ILE A 326 33.49 22.86 -19.00
N PRO A 327 32.83 22.35 -20.06
CA PRO A 327 32.46 23.12 -21.26
C PRO A 327 31.26 24.07 -21.05
N ILE A 328 31.19 24.71 -19.89
CA ILE A 328 30.17 25.69 -19.50
C ILE A 328 30.86 26.82 -18.74
N SER A 329 30.53 28.08 -19.04
CA SER A 329 31.16 29.25 -18.42
C SER A 329 31.14 29.21 -16.89
N ASP A 330 32.28 29.49 -16.25
CA ASP A 330 32.45 29.70 -14.80
C ASP A 330 31.30 30.45 -14.13
N ARG A 331 30.84 31.56 -14.72
CA ARG A 331 29.75 32.39 -14.18
C ARG A 331 28.44 31.61 -14.01
N THR A 332 28.13 30.75 -14.98
CA THR A 332 26.93 29.89 -14.98
C THR A 332 27.08 28.74 -13.99
N LEU A 333 28.26 28.14 -13.92
CA LEU A 333 28.59 27.08 -12.97
C LEU A 333 28.51 27.57 -11.52
N ARG A 334 29.15 28.70 -11.20
CA ARG A 334 29.06 29.37 -9.89
C ARG A 334 27.62 29.76 -9.55
N TYR A 335 26.82 30.18 -10.53
CA TYR A 335 25.40 30.49 -10.33
C TYR A 335 24.57 29.24 -10.00
N TRP A 336 24.78 28.11 -10.68
CA TRP A 336 24.09 26.86 -10.36
C TRP A 336 24.53 26.27 -9.02
N VAL A 337 25.83 26.26 -8.72
CA VAL A 337 26.38 25.84 -7.40
C VAL A 337 25.78 26.69 -6.28
N LYS A 338 25.71 28.02 -6.47
CA LYS A 338 25.05 28.92 -5.50
C LYS A 338 23.57 28.56 -5.33
N LYS A 339 22.84 28.32 -6.43
CA LYS A 339 21.42 27.94 -6.35
C LYS A 339 21.18 26.58 -5.68
N PHE A 340 22.09 25.63 -5.86
CA PHE A 340 22.05 24.36 -5.14
C PHE A 340 22.19 24.58 -3.63
N LYS A 341 23.26 25.25 -3.19
CA LYS A 341 23.54 25.48 -1.76
C LYS A 341 22.52 26.39 -1.07
N GLU A 342 21.91 27.33 -1.80
CA GLU A 342 20.78 28.12 -1.32
C GLU A 342 19.52 27.28 -1.10
N ALA A 343 19.24 26.29 -1.96
CA ALA A 343 18.10 25.39 -1.82
C ALA A 343 18.36 24.31 -0.76
N GLU A 344 19.58 23.79 -0.66
CA GLU A 344 20.03 22.84 0.36
C GLU A 344 19.80 23.42 1.78
N LYS A 345 20.30 24.63 2.03
CA LYS A 345 20.13 25.34 3.30
C LYS A 345 18.68 25.72 3.64
N LEU A 346 17.78 25.79 2.66
CA LEU A 346 16.39 26.27 2.83
C LEU A 346 15.35 25.13 2.75
N TYR A 347 15.68 24.03 2.06
CA TYR A 347 14.77 22.96 1.70
C TYR A 347 15.32 21.54 1.93
N GLY A 348 16.50 21.38 2.55
CA GLY A 348 17.23 20.12 2.67
C GLY A 348 17.86 19.69 1.33
N TYR A 349 17.02 19.55 0.31
CA TYR A 349 17.42 19.05 -1.00
C TYR A 349 17.89 20.15 -1.95
N GLY A 350 19.21 20.31 -2.09
CA GLY A 350 19.83 21.28 -3.01
C GLY A 350 19.40 21.15 -4.48
N PHE A 351 19.00 19.95 -4.91
CA PHE A 351 18.49 19.68 -6.26
C PHE A 351 17.34 20.62 -6.68
N ILE A 352 16.50 21.02 -5.74
CA ILE A 352 15.31 21.85 -5.99
C ILE A 352 15.70 23.23 -6.52
N GLY A 353 16.86 23.76 -6.12
CA GLY A 353 17.41 25.02 -6.64
C GLY A 353 17.75 24.99 -8.14
N LEU A 354 17.83 23.79 -8.74
CA LEU A 354 18.16 23.59 -10.15
C LEU A 354 16.91 23.49 -11.04
N ILE A 355 15.71 23.31 -10.45
CA ILE A 355 14.43 23.27 -11.15
C ILE A 355 14.08 24.68 -11.64
N THR A 356 14.47 24.97 -12.89
CA THR A 356 14.16 26.23 -13.55
C THR A 356 12.71 26.23 -13.99
N ASN A 357 11.87 27.07 -13.36
CA ASN A 357 10.48 27.36 -13.70
C ASN A 357 10.36 28.10 -15.07
N ASN A 358 10.89 27.51 -16.15
CA ASN A 358 10.80 28.05 -17.51
C ASN A 358 9.38 27.93 -18.06
N HIS A 359 8.59 26.96 -17.58
CA HIS A 359 7.15 26.87 -17.78
C HIS A 359 6.37 28.03 -17.15
N LYS A 360 7.01 28.93 -16.38
CA LYS A 360 6.44 30.19 -15.88
C LYS A 360 6.98 31.44 -16.61
N ARG A 361 7.85 31.26 -17.62
CA ARG A 361 8.40 32.34 -18.46
C ARG A 361 7.66 32.47 -19.79
N GLY A 362 7.81 33.63 -20.42
CA GLY A 362 7.15 34.00 -21.68
C GLY A 362 5.85 34.77 -21.44
N ASN A 363 5.54 35.72 -22.33
CA ASN A 363 4.32 36.52 -22.20
C ASN A 363 3.07 35.66 -22.48
N ARG A 364 2.23 35.50 -21.46
CA ARG A 364 0.99 34.71 -21.48
C ARG A 364 -0.29 35.52 -21.71
N THR A 365 -0.20 36.83 -22.02
CA THR A 365 -1.38 37.61 -22.44
C THR A 365 -2.10 36.90 -23.59
N GLN A 366 -3.40 36.66 -23.41
CA GLN A 366 -4.23 35.84 -24.28
C GLN A 366 -4.36 36.50 -25.66
N ARG A 367 -3.62 36.00 -26.66
CA ARG A 367 -3.57 36.57 -28.04
C ARG A 367 -4.81 36.27 -28.89
N ILE A 368 -5.85 35.68 -28.31
CA ILE A 368 -7.11 35.36 -28.98
C ILE A 368 -8.18 36.17 -28.24
N ASN A 369 -9.02 36.89 -28.98
CA ASN A 369 -10.14 37.65 -28.43
C ASN A 369 -11.04 36.72 -27.59
N ASP A 370 -11.39 37.13 -26.37
CA ASP A 370 -12.20 36.31 -25.47
C ASP A 370 -13.57 35.97 -26.07
N LYS A 371 -14.15 36.84 -26.90
CA LYS A 371 -15.39 36.55 -27.67
C LYS A 371 -15.21 35.36 -28.64
N THR A 372 -14.05 35.22 -29.25
CA THR A 372 -13.70 34.04 -30.08
C THR A 372 -13.53 32.79 -29.22
N ILE A 373 -13.02 32.91 -27.99
CA ILE A 373 -12.85 31.79 -27.06
C ILE A 373 -14.19 31.33 -26.49
N GLU A 374 -15.10 32.24 -26.18
CA GLU A 374 -16.48 31.94 -25.77
C GLU A 374 -17.22 31.20 -26.88
N LEU A 375 -17.18 31.71 -28.12
CA LEU A 375 -17.77 31.04 -29.29
C LEU A 375 -17.14 29.65 -29.53
N MET A 376 -15.83 29.51 -29.35
CA MET A 376 -15.14 28.22 -29.48
C MET A 376 -15.59 27.22 -28.39
N LYS A 377 -15.74 27.67 -27.13
CA LYS A 377 -16.30 26.83 -26.05
C LYS A 377 -17.74 26.44 -26.35
N GLU A 378 -18.56 27.39 -26.79
CA GLU A 378 -19.98 27.17 -27.15
C GLU A 378 -20.12 26.06 -28.19
N TYR A 379 -19.33 26.08 -29.27
CA TYR A 379 -19.37 25.05 -30.31
C TYR A 379 -18.80 23.70 -29.83
N ILE A 380 -17.78 23.69 -28.96
CA ILE A 380 -17.31 22.44 -28.35
C ILE A 380 -18.39 21.81 -27.45
N GLU A 381 -19.15 22.62 -26.72
CA GLU A 381 -20.23 22.13 -25.84
C GLU A 381 -21.48 21.71 -26.62
N LYS A 382 -21.96 22.53 -27.56
CA LYS A 382 -23.22 22.30 -28.30
C LYS A 382 -23.12 21.30 -29.45
N GLU A 383 -21.97 21.22 -30.11
CA GLU A 383 -21.82 20.42 -31.34
C GLU A 383 -20.91 19.20 -31.14
N TYR A 384 -19.76 19.37 -30.47
CA TYR A 384 -18.78 18.30 -30.31
C TYR A 384 -19.08 17.32 -29.15
N LYS A 385 -19.57 17.82 -28.02
CA LYS A 385 -20.01 17.04 -26.85
C LYS A 385 -21.43 16.46 -27.01
N THR A 386 -21.74 15.92 -28.19
CA THR A 386 -23.05 15.33 -28.46
C THR A 386 -22.96 13.85 -28.82
N ILE A 387 -24.05 13.12 -28.56
CA ILE A 387 -24.26 11.73 -28.97
C ILE A 387 -24.22 11.58 -30.51
N THR A 388 -24.38 12.68 -31.27
CA THR A 388 -24.21 12.69 -32.75
C THR A 388 -22.75 12.53 -33.20
N GLN A 389 -21.79 12.62 -32.27
CA GLN A 389 -20.37 12.35 -32.47
C GLN A 389 -19.67 13.07 -33.64
N LYS A 390 -20.16 14.26 -34.04
CA LYS A 390 -19.53 15.11 -35.07
C LYS A 390 -18.00 15.19 -34.92
N THR A 391 -17.29 15.10 -36.05
CA THR A 391 -15.83 15.13 -36.11
C THR A 391 -15.28 16.52 -35.75
N ILE A 392 -14.05 16.57 -35.22
CA ILE A 392 -13.41 17.84 -34.83
C ILE A 392 -13.30 18.79 -36.05
N THR A 393 -13.02 18.26 -37.24
CA THR A 393 -12.95 19.03 -38.49
C THR A 393 -14.30 19.60 -38.93
N THR A 394 -15.41 18.87 -38.78
CA THR A 394 -16.75 19.39 -39.09
C THR A 394 -17.17 20.49 -38.12
N VAL A 395 -16.98 20.28 -36.80
CA VAL A 395 -17.31 21.32 -35.81
C VAL A 395 -16.39 22.54 -35.95
N HIS A 396 -15.12 22.35 -36.30
CA HIS A 396 -14.19 23.46 -36.58
C HIS A 396 -14.66 24.31 -37.77
N LYS A 397 -15.15 23.71 -38.87
CA LYS A 397 -15.75 24.46 -39.98
C LYS A 397 -16.96 25.28 -39.52
N MET A 398 -17.92 24.65 -38.85
CA MET A 398 -19.12 25.34 -38.32
C MET A 398 -18.76 26.52 -37.39
N PHE A 399 -17.67 26.40 -36.63
CA PHE A 399 -17.12 27.48 -35.81
C PHE A 399 -16.43 28.59 -36.63
N VAL A 400 -15.74 28.27 -37.72
CA VAL A 400 -15.16 29.26 -38.65
C VAL A 400 -16.27 30.05 -39.34
N ASP A 401 -17.27 29.37 -39.90
CA ASP A 401 -18.43 30.00 -40.55
C ASP A 401 -19.14 30.99 -39.59
N ALA A 402 -19.25 30.61 -38.31
CA ALA A 402 -19.83 31.45 -37.25
C ALA A 402 -18.91 32.56 -36.73
N CYS A 403 -17.59 32.46 -36.92
CA CYS A 403 -16.65 33.57 -36.68
C CYS A 403 -16.80 34.62 -37.79
N ASP A 404 -16.82 34.18 -39.04
CA ASP A 404 -16.87 35.05 -40.22
C ASP A 404 -18.20 35.84 -40.25
N GLN A 405 -19.34 35.18 -39.96
CA GLN A 405 -20.64 35.85 -39.78
C GLN A 405 -20.67 36.89 -38.65
N LYS A 406 -19.82 36.75 -37.62
CA LYS A 406 -19.73 37.67 -36.47
C LYS A 406 -18.58 38.67 -36.59
N GLY A 407 -17.82 38.66 -37.70
CA GLY A 407 -16.64 39.50 -37.89
C GLY A 407 -15.50 39.21 -36.91
N TYR A 408 -15.43 37.99 -36.36
CA TYR A 408 -14.41 37.59 -35.39
C TYR A 408 -13.23 36.90 -36.08
N PRO A 409 -11.97 37.14 -35.66
CA PRO A 409 -10.83 36.41 -36.19
C PRO A 409 -10.93 34.93 -35.78
N SER A 410 -11.10 34.05 -36.78
CA SER A 410 -11.21 32.61 -36.58
C SER A 410 -9.87 31.99 -36.14
N THR A 411 -9.91 30.79 -35.54
CA THR A 411 -8.70 30.11 -35.04
C THR A 411 -8.35 28.88 -35.86
N SER A 412 -7.06 28.56 -35.96
CA SER A 412 -6.60 27.35 -36.66
C SER A 412 -7.17 26.07 -36.07
N LEU A 413 -7.34 25.03 -36.90
CA LEU A 413 -7.74 23.69 -36.43
C LEU A 413 -6.83 23.17 -35.30
N LYS A 414 -5.52 23.46 -35.36
CA LYS A 414 -4.55 23.11 -34.29
C LYS A 414 -4.85 23.80 -32.96
N THR A 415 -5.39 25.03 -33.00
CA THR A 415 -5.90 25.74 -31.81
C THR A 415 -7.17 25.08 -31.29
N PHE A 416 -8.12 24.78 -32.18
CA PHE A 416 -9.40 24.17 -31.83
C PHE A 416 -9.22 22.78 -31.19
N CYS A 417 -8.41 21.91 -31.79
CA CYS A 417 -8.03 20.61 -31.22
C CYS A 417 -7.40 20.75 -29.82
N LYS A 418 -6.62 21.81 -29.56
CA LYS A 418 -6.03 22.05 -28.22
C LYS A 418 -7.09 22.44 -27.17
N TYR A 419 -8.21 23.03 -27.56
CA TYR A 419 -9.32 23.30 -26.64
C TYR A 419 -10.19 22.05 -26.39
N VAL A 420 -10.44 21.24 -27.42
CA VAL A 420 -11.07 19.91 -27.27
C VAL A 420 -10.24 19.03 -26.33
N ASN A 421 -8.91 18.99 -26.50
CA ASN A 421 -8.01 18.16 -25.70
C ASN A 421 -7.60 18.77 -24.34
N LYS A 422 -8.29 19.82 -23.86
CA LYS A 422 -8.23 20.23 -22.44
C LYS A 422 -9.15 19.40 -21.55
N GLN A 423 -10.16 18.74 -22.12
CA GLN A 423 -11.11 17.89 -21.41
C GLN A 423 -10.53 16.48 -21.25
N THR A 424 -10.91 15.79 -20.17
CA THR A 424 -10.46 14.42 -19.92
C THR A 424 -11.10 13.45 -20.92
N GLU A 425 -10.46 12.31 -21.21
CA GLU A 425 -11.08 11.27 -22.04
C GLU A 425 -12.38 10.74 -21.40
N TYR A 426 -12.44 10.72 -20.06
CA TYR A 426 -13.68 10.47 -19.31
C TYR A 426 -14.81 11.42 -19.69
N GLU A 427 -14.58 12.73 -19.66
CA GLU A 427 -15.60 13.72 -20.06
C GLU A 427 -15.99 13.59 -21.53
N LYS A 428 -15.04 13.29 -22.43
CA LYS A 428 -15.34 13.10 -23.85
C LYS A 428 -16.21 11.85 -24.06
N ALA A 429 -15.82 10.71 -23.50
CA ALA A 429 -16.56 9.46 -23.58
C ALA A 429 -17.96 9.59 -22.94
N LYS A 430 -18.05 10.18 -21.74
CA LYS A 430 -19.32 10.39 -21.03
C LYS A 430 -20.33 11.21 -21.83
N ASN A 431 -19.89 12.26 -22.52
CA ASN A 431 -20.78 13.13 -23.31
C ASN A 431 -21.06 12.62 -24.73
N ARG A 432 -20.16 11.83 -25.34
CA ARG A 432 -20.29 11.34 -26.73
C ARG A 432 -20.79 9.89 -26.84
N GLN A 433 -20.53 9.06 -25.84
CA GLN A 433 -20.78 7.61 -25.82
C GLN A 433 -21.53 7.15 -24.55
N GLY A 434 -21.79 8.05 -23.60
CA GLY A 434 -22.58 7.78 -22.40
C GLY A 434 -21.79 7.16 -21.24
N ARG A 435 -22.48 7.00 -20.11
CA ARG A 435 -21.85 6.64 -18.81
C ARG A 435 -21.18 5.27 -18.82
N LYS A 436 -21.69 4.29 -19.58
CA LYS A 436 -21.08 2.95 -19.68
C LYS A 436 -19.71 2.99 -20.38
N ALA A 437 -19.57 3.69 -21.50
CA ALA A 437 -18.29 3.83 -22.19
C ALA A 437 -17.26 4.63 -21.38
N ALA A 438 -17.73 5.57 -20.55
CA ALA A 438 -16.88 6.40 -19.71
C ALA A 438 -16.13 5.61 -18.61
N TYR A 439 -16.67 4.48 -18.12
CA TYR A 439 -16.00 3.66 -17.09
C TYR A 439 -14.59 3.19 -17.51
N ASN A 440 -14.37 2.91 -18.79
CA ASN A 440 -13.04 2.54 -19.33
C ASN A 440 -12.01 3.68 -19.26
N HIS A 441 -12.44 4.88 -18.85
CA HIS A 441 -11.62 6.08 -18.68
C HIS A 441 -11.77 6.70 -17.27
N GLU A 442 -12.48 6.05 -16.33
CA GLU A 442 -12.43 6.48 -14.93
C GLU A 442 -11.03 6.18 -14.36
N PRO A 443 -10.42 7.11 -13.59
CA PRO A 443 -9.16 6.84 -12.92
C PRO A 443 -9.31 5.60 -12.03
N PHE A 444 -8.36 4.67 -12.09
CA PHE A 444 -8.37 3.50 -11.21
C PHE A 444 -8.26 3.97 -9.76
N HIS A 445 -9.37 3.87 -9.03
CA HIS A 445 -9.40 4.22 -7.62
C HIS A 445 -8.62 3.17 -6.83
N TRP A 446 -7.44 3.56 -6.35
CA TRP A 446 -6.74 2.84 -5.29
C TRP A 446 -7.61 2.90 -4.03
N TYR A 447 -8.31 1.81 -3.72
CA TYR A 447 -9.11 1.68 -2.51
C TYR A 447 -8.17 1.51 -1.31
N LEU A 448 -7.97 2.57 -0.53
CA LEU A 448 -7.28 2.52 0.77
C LEU A 448 -8.23 2.01 1.88
N GLU A 449 -8.89 0.89 1.61
CA GLU A 449 -9.70 0.15 2.58
C GLU A 449 -8.83 -0.97 3.14
N HIS A 450 -8.52 -0.94 4.45
CA HIS A 450 -7.61 -1.92 5.10
C HIS A 450 -8.21 -3.33 5.26
N THR A 451 -9.49 -3.51 4.94
CA THR A 451 -10.23 -4.77 5.00
C THR A 451 -9.80 -5.78 3.93
N THR A 452 -10.35 -7.01 3.99
CA THR A 452 -10.15 -8.07 2.98
C THR A 452 -10.15 -7.54 1.53
N PRO A 453 -9.07 -7.75 0.75
CA PRO A 453 -9.01 -7.29 -0.63
C PRO A 453 -10.10 -7.91 -1.51
N ARG A 454 -10.66 -7.11 -2.43
CA ARG A 454 -11.76 -7.53 -3.33
C ARG A 454 -11.43 -8.68 -4.28
N HIS A 455 -10.19 -9.16 -4.29
CA HIS A 455 -9.70 -10.23 -5.16
C HIS A 455 -8.99 -11.36 -4.40
N GLY A 456 -9.04 -11.34 -3.07
CA GLY A 456 -8.26 -12.25 -2.23
C GLY A 456 -6.77 -11.91 -2.21
N ASP A 457 -6.08 -12.59 -1.31
CA ASP A 457 -4.66 -12.51 -1.01
C ASP A 457 -3.91 -13.79 -1.45
N ARG A 458 -4.64 -14.90 -1.70
CA ARG A 458 -4.11 -16.16 -2.24
C ARG A 458 -5.05 -16.77 -3.30
N PRO A 459 -4.55 -17.65 -4.21
CA PRO A 459 -5.41 -18.41 -5.12
C PRO A 459 -6.48 -19.22 -4.37
N PHE A 460 -7.63 -19.42 -5.00
CA PHE A 460 -8.82 -20.12 -4.49
C PHE A 460 -9.54 -19.44 -3.31
N GLU A 461 -9.02 -18.36 -2.72
CA GLU A 461 -9.65 -17.68 -1.58
C GLU A 461 -10.96 -16.97 -1.96
N ILE A 462 -11.00 -16.35 -3.15
CA ILE A 462 -12.18 -15.66 -3.69
C ILE A 462 -12.33 -16.03 -5.16
N ALA A 463 -13.49 -16.59 -5.53
CA ALA A 463 -13.87 -16.78 -6.92
C ALA A 463 -14.98 -15.78 -7.32
N HIS A 464 -14.83 -15.16 -8.48
CA HIS A 464 -15.91 -14.43 -9.14
C HIS A 464 -16.76 -15.40 -9.97
N LEU A 465 -18.09 -15.26 -9.88
CA LEU A 465 -19.05 -15.91 -10.76
C LEU A 465 -19.73 -14.87 -11.64
N ASP A 466 -19.71 -15.07 -12.96
CA ASP A 466 -20.41 -14.21 -13.93
C ASP A 466 -21.05 -15.06 -15.04
N HIS A 467 -22.12 -14.54 -15.64
CA HIS A 467 -22.97 -15.24 -16.60
C HIS A 467 -23.19 -14.39 -17.86
N THR A 468 -22.60 -14.81 -18.98
CA THR A 468 -22.77 -14.14 -20.28
C THR A 468 -23.66 -14.97 -21.20
N LYS A 469 -24.75 -14.38 -21.70
CA LYS A 469 -25.53 -14.94 -22.81
C LYS A 469 -24.67 -14.89 -24.08
N LEU A 470 -24.44 -16.05 -24.71
CA LEU A 470 -23.69 -16.12 -25.95
C LEU A 470 -24.56 -15.78 -27.17
N ASP A 471 -23.94 -15.17 -28.18
CA ASP A 471 -24.55 -14.84 -29.48
C ASP A 471 -24.41 -16.02 -30.46
N ILE A 472 -24.82 -17.21 -29.98
CA ILE A 472 -24.90 -18.46 -30.74
C ILE A 472 -26.21 -19.17 -30.38
N GLU A 473 -26.72 -20.01 -31.27
CA GLU A 473 -27.94 -20.80 -31.00
C GLU A 473 -27.61 -22.29 -30.95
N LEU A 474 -28.07 -22.98 -29.91
CA LEU A 474 -27.85 -24.41 -29.73
C LEU A 474 -28.98 -25.24 -30.35
N VAL A 475 -28.60 -26.41 -30.88
CA VAL A 475 -29.50 -27.44 -31.40
C VAL A 475 -29.21 -28.76 -30.70
N CYS A 476 -30.25 -29.47 -30.27
CA CYS A 476 -30.12 -30.78 -29.65
C CYS A 476 -29.68 -31.83 -30.68
N SER A 477 -28.49 -32.40 -30.52
CA SER A 477 -27.93 -33.42 -31.42
C SER A 477 -28.82 -34.68 -31.56
N THR A 478 -29.54 -35.07 -30.50
CA THR A 478 -30.40 -36.26 -30.50
C THR A 478 -31.81 -36.03 -31.07
N THR A 479 -32.34 -34.80 -30.97
CA THR A 479 -33.76 -34.52 -31.32
C THR A 479 -33.96 -33.48 -32.43
N GLY A 480 -32.89 -32.82 -32.89
CA GLY A 480 -32.94 -31.74 -33.89
C GLY A 480 -33.63 -30.46 -33.41
N LYS A 481 -34.15 -30.39 -32.18
CA LYS A 481 -34.84 -29.22 -31.65
C LYS A 481 -33.86 -28.08 -31.37
N LEU A 482 -34.24 -26.85 -31.70
CA LEU A 482 -33.60 -25.65 -31.16
C LEU A 482 -33.72 -25.66 -29.64
N LEU A 483 -32.60 -25.43 -28.96
CA LEU A 483 -32.52 -25.17 -27.52
C LEU A 483 -32.40 -23.68 -27.21
N GLY A 484 -32.23 -22.85 -28.24
CA GLY A 484 -32.10 -21.40 -28.14
C GLY A 484 -30.67 -20.96 -27.80
N HIS A 485 -30.54 -19.69 -27.43
CA HIS A 485 -29.25 -19.09 -27.10
C HIS A 485 -28.82 -19.46 -25.67
N PRO A 486 -27.59 -19.97 -25.45
CA PRO A 486 -27.14 -20.40 -24.14
C PRO A 486 -26.52 -19.28 -23.31
N TRP A 487 -26.42 -19.52 -22.01
CA TRP A 487 -25.66 -18.75 -21.05
C TRP A 487 -24.39 -19.52 -20.68
N ALA A 488 -23.23 -18.90 -20.88
CA ALA A 488 -21.96 -19.35 -20.36
C ALA A 488 -21.73 -18.74 -18.98
N THR A 489 -21.67 -19.59 -17.96
CA THR A 489 -21.24 -19.25 -16.61
C THR A 489 -19.74 -19.50 -16.52
N PHE A 490 -18.99 -18.55 -15.96
CA PHE A 490 -17.58 -18.76 -15.62
C PHE A 490 -17.37 -18.53 -14.13
N MET A 491 -16.68 -19.46 -13.49
CA MET A 491 -16.10 -19.29 -12.16
C MET A 491 -14.62 -18.99 -12.34
N VAL A 492 -14.17 -17.80 -11.93
CA VAL A 492 -12.82 -17.30 -12.16
C VAL A 492 -12.17 -16.96 -10.82
N ASP A 493 -11.00 -17.53 -10.56
CA ASP A 493 -10.19 -17.19 -9.38
C ASP A 493 -9.82 -15.71 -9.41
N ALA A 494 -10.16 -14.97 -8.36
CA ALA A 494 -10.03 -13.52 -8.37
C ALA A 494 -8.56 -13.08 -8.26
N TYR A 495 -7.70 -13.88 -7.63
CA TYR A 495 -6.26 -13.63 -7.51
C TYR A 495 -5.52 -13.93 -8.82
N SER A 496 -5.48 -15.21 -9.24
CA SER A 496 -4.69 -15.66 -10.40
C SER A 496 -5.37 -15.43 -11.76
N ARG A 497 -6.64 -15.02 -11.78
CA ARG A 497 -7.50 -14.86 -12.97
C ARG A 497 -7.70 -16.14 -13.79
N ARG A 498 -7.39 -17.31 -13.24
CA ARG A 498 -7.64 -18.61 -13.88
C ARG A 498 -9.12 -18.96 -13.85
N ILE A 499 -9.64 -19.50 -14.95
CA ILE A 499 -10.98 -20.09 -14.99
C ILE A 499 -10.92 -21.41 -14.21
N LEU A 500 -11.68 -21.50 -13.11
CA LEU A 500 -11.80 -22.68 -12.26
C LEU A 500 -12.89 -23.63 -12.76
N SER A 501 -13.96 -23.08 -13.34
CA SER A 501 -15.05 -23.84 -13.94
C SER A 501 -15.75 -23.02 -15.03
N ALA A 502 -16.29 -23.70 -16.03
CA ALA A 502 -17.14 -23.13 -17.06
C ALA A 502 -18.35 -24.05 -17.29
N THR A 503 -19.56 -23.51 -17.27
CA THR A 503 -20.78 -24.28 -17.56
C THR A 503 -21.64 -23.57 -18.61
N LEU A 504 -22.21 -24.36 -19.53
CA LEU A 504 -23.08 -23.87 -20.59
C LEU A 504 -24.51 -24.38 -20.32
N HIS A 505 -25.47 -23.48 -20.19
CA HIS A 505 -26.84 -23.82 -19.84
C HIS A 505 -27.86 -22.97 -20.62
N THR A 506 -29.07 -23.51 -20.83
CA THR A 506 -30.16 -22.80 -21.52
C THR A 506 -31.29 -22.47 -20.55
N MET A 507 -31.61 -21.18 -20.42
CA MET A 507 -32.71 -20.66 -19.60
C MET A 507 -34.09 -20.92 -20.24
N ASN A 508 -34.43 -22.19 -20.50
CA ASN A 508 -35.77 -22.58 -20.98
C ASN A 508 -36.65 -23.02 -19.80
N GLN A 509 -37.86 -22.46 -19.76
CA GLN A 509 -38.86 -22.80 -18.76
C GLN A 509 -39.39 -24.23 -18.96
N ALA A 510 -39.58 -24.94 -17.84
CA ALA A 510 -40.48 -26.09 -17.71
C ALA A 510 -40.41 -27.16 -18.83
N ILE A 511 -39.25 -27.80 -18.99
CA ILE A 511 -39.28 -29.23 -19.35
C ILE A 511 -39.69 -29.96 -18.06
N GLY A 512 -40.92 -30.48 -18.04
CA GLY A 512 -41.42 -31.27 -16.91
C GLY A 512 -40.65 -32.58 -16.72
N PRO A 513 -40.83 -33.27 -15.58
CA PRO A 513 -40.21 -34.56 -15.35
C PRO A 513 -40.59 -35.57 -16.45
N ILE A 514 -39.61 -36.37 -16.85
CA ILE A 514 -39.74 -37.52 -17.76
C ILE A 514 -40.00 -38.78 -16.91
#